data_AF-A0A7R9TRH6-F1
#
_entry.id   AF-A0A7R9TRH6-F1
#
_cell.length_a   1.000
_cell.length_b   1.000
_cell.length_c   1.000
_cell.angle_alpha   90.00
_cell.angle_beta   90.00
_cell.angle_gamma   90.00
#
_symmetry.space_group_name_H-M   'P 1'
#
loop_
_entity.id
_entity.type
_entity.pdbx_description
1 polymer ?
#
loop_
_entity_poly.entity_id
_entity_poly.type
_entity_poly.pdbx_seq_one_letter_code
_entity_poly.pdbx_strand_id
1 'polypeptide(L)'
;KSFGSCGGYIASSRAVVNHLRAHSPAHLYATAMSPPCVRQCIASLQVIMGADGSDRGAQKLAAIREGANFLRTELEAHGCIVLGDKDSPVLPVMLFNPGKISAFSRECLARGVAVVVVGFPACPLLLSRVRLCVSAAHSKEDLKHAAAVLKEVADIVGVTYGDADKKRLMEANPEVAKCLAQEAR
;
A
#
# COMPACT_ATOMS: atom_id res chain seq x y z
N LYS A 1 -1.04 -10.29 -2.45
CA LYS A 1 0.25 -9.73 -1.97
C LYS A 1 1.40 -10.32 -2.81
N SER A 2 2.66 -10.04 -2.50
CA SER A 2 3.81 -10.31 -3.38
C SER A 2 3.96 -11.76 -3.88
N PHE A 3 3.53 -12.76 -3.10
CA PHE A 3 3.61 -14.17 -3.51
C PHE A 3 2.53 -14.63 -4.50
N GLY A 4 1.53 -13.80 -4.79
CA GLY A 4 0.44 -14.12 -5.73
C GLY A 4 -0.44 -15.32 -5.36
N SER A 5 -0.30 -15.84 -4.14
CA SER A 5 -0.98 -17.04 -3.63
C SER A 5 -1.71 -16.73 -2.31
N CYS A 6 -2.27 -17.75 -1.65
CA CYS A 6 -3.02 -17.63 -0.40
C CYS A 6 -2.25 -18.20 0.80
N GLY A 7 -2.72 -17.85 2.01
CA GLY A 7 -2.18 -18.34 3.28
C GLY A 7 -1.31 -17.33 4.05
N GLY A 8 -0.76 -17.80 5.16
CA GLY A 8 0.13 -17.05 6.05
C GLY A 8 1.16 -17.97 6.69
N TYR A 9 2.28 -17.39 7.13
CA TYR A 9 3.34 -18.12 7.81
C TYR A 9 3.85 -17.33 9.00
N ILE A 10 4.42 -18.05 9.98
CA ILE A 10 5.15 -17.49 11.11
C ILE A 10 6.56 -18.07 11.06
N ALA A 11 7.57 -17.20 11.11
CA ALA A 11 8.96 -17.61 11.25
C ALA A 11 9.45 -17.20 12.64
N SER A 12 9.97 -18.15 13.41
CA SER A 12 10.51 -17.92 14.75
C SER A 12 11.49 -19.04 15.12
N SER A 13 11.98 -19.05 16.35
CA SER A 13 12.80 -20.15 16.87
C SER A 13 12.04 -21.47 16.84
N ARG A 14 12.77 -22.59 16.74
CA ARG A 14 12.19 -23.92 16.70
C ARG A 14 11.27 -24.20 17.89
N ALA A 15 11.66 -23.76 19.08
CA ALA A 15 10.87 -23.93 20.31
C ALA A 15 9.50 -23.25 20.19
N VAL A 16 9.47 -22.00 19.71
CA VAL A 16 8.21 -21.23 19.52
C VAL A 16 7.34 -21.87 18.43
N VAL A 17 7.93 -22.23 17.28
CA VAL A 17 7.19 -22.86 16.19
C VAL A 17 6.58 -24.20 16.62
N ASN A 18 7.33 -25.04 17.34
CA ASN A 18 6.83 -26.32 17.84
C ASN A 18 5.70 -26.13 18.87
N HIS A 19 5.85 -25.15 19.76
CA HIS A 19 4.79 -24.81 20.71
C HIS A 19 3.50 -24.38 19.99
N LEU A 20 3.60 -23.48 19.00
CA LEU A 20 2.45 -23.04 18.20
C LEU A 20 1.79 -24.19 17.42
N ARG A 21 2.57 -25.11 16.86
CA ARG A 21 2.02 -26.28 16.16
C ARG A 21 1.23 -27.20 17.09
N ALA A 22 1.70 -27.39 18.32
CA ALA A 22 1.05 -28.27 19.28
C ALA A 22 -0.15 -27.63 20.00
N HIS A 23 -0.19 -26.30 20.13
CA HIS A 23 -1.18 -25.62 20.98
C HIS A 23 -2.12 -24.66 20.25
N SER A 24 -1.83 -24.26 19.01
CA SER A 24 -2.68 -23.31 18.27
C SER A 24 -3.89 -24.01 17.66
N PRO A 25 -5.13 -23.66 18.07
CA PRO A 25 -6.34 -24.20 17.44
C PRO A 25 -6.40 -23.89 15.93
N ALA A 26 -5.86 -22.73 15.53
CA ALA A 26 -5.79 -22.31 14.14
C ALA A 26 -4.83 -23.15 13.30
N HIS A 27 -3.95 -23.94 13.92
CA HIS A 27 -3.14 -24.94 13.21
C HIS A 27 -3.76 -26.34 13.32
N LEU A 28 -4.18 -26.74 14.51
CA LEU A 28 -4.69 -28.10 14.79
C LEU A 28 -5.98 -28.43 14.02
N TYR A 29 -6.87 -27.45 13.86
CA TYR A 29 -8.18 -27.64 13.22
C TYR A 29 -8.23 -27.08 11.79
N ALA A 30 -7.14 -26.53 11.27
CA ALA A 30 -7.10 -25.98 9.93
C ALA A 30 -6.76 -27.05 8.88
N THR A 31 -7.41 -26.96 7.72
CA THR A 31 -7.03 -27.76 6.56
C THR A 31 -5.73 -27.25 5.95
N ALA A 32 -4.88 -28.17 5.50
CA ALA A 32 -3.65 -27.81 4.80
C ALA A 32 -3.94 -27.01 3.51
N MET A 33 -3.01 -26.12 3.16
CA MET A 33 -3.07 -25.35 1.92
C MET A 33 -2.95 -26.29 0.70
N SER A 34 -3.62 -25.95 -0.40
CA SER A 34 -3.54 -26.75 -1.62
C SER A 34 -2.09 -26.83 -2.15
N PRO A 35 -1.62 -28.01 -2.60
CA PRO A 35 -0.26 -28.16 -3.11
C PRO A 35 0.14 -27.15 -4.22
N PRO A 36 -0.73 -26.79 -5.19
CA PRO A 36 -0.40 -25.78 -6.20
C PRO A 36 -0.13 -24.39 -5.60
N CYS A 37 -0.93 -23.96 -4.61
CA CYS A 37 -0.74 -22.68 -3.94
C CYS A 37 0.59 -22.63 -3.17
N VAL A 38 0.96 -23.74 -2.51
CA VAL A 38 2.26 -23.86 -1.83
C VAL A 38 3.41 -23.80 -2.84
N ARG A 39 3.29 -24.50 -3.98
CA ARG A 39 4.33 -24.49 -5.01
C ARG A 39 4.53 -23.09 -5.61
N GLN A 40 3.44 -22.34 -5.82
CA GLN A 40 3.51 -20.96 -6.28
C GLN A 40 4.22 -20.04 -5.27
N CYS A 41 3.96 -20.20 -3.97
CA CYS A 41 4.68 -19.46 -2.93
C CYS A 41 6.19 -19.75 -2.98
N ILE A 42 6.57 -21.03 -3.09
CA ILE A 42 7.97 -21.46 -3.18
C ILE A 42 8.64 -20.88 -4.42
N ALA A 43 8.01 -20.98 -5.59
CA ALA A 43 8.54 -20.42 -6.82
C ALA A 43 8.70 -18.88 -6.74
N SER A 44 7.72 -18.19 -6.17
CA SER A 44 7.79 -16.74 -5.97
C SER A 44 8.95 -16.34 -5.06
N LEU A 45 9.17 -17.08 -3.96
CA LEU A 45 10.31 -16.88 -3.07
C LEU A 45 11.64 -17.10 -3.79
N GLN A 46 11.76 -18.16 -4.60
CA GLN A 46 12.96 -18.44 -5.38
C GLN A 46 13.32 -17.28 -6.31
N VAL A 47 12.33 -16.74 -7.04
CA VAL A 47 12.54 -15.58 -7.92
C VAL A 47 12.93 -14.33 -7.13
N ILE A 48 12.23 -14.03 -6.02
CA ILE A 48 12.52 -12.86 -5.19
C ILE A 48 13.94 -12.91 -4.62
N MET A 49 14.39 -14.10 -4.21
CA MET A 49 15.73 -14.33 -3.66
C MET A 49 16.82 -14.47 -4.73
N GLY A 50 16.48 -14.50 -6.02
CA GLY A 50 17.42 -14.82 -7.11
C GLY A 50 17.93 -16.27 -7.08
N ALA A 51 17.29 -17.14 -6.30
CA ALA A 51 17.65 -18.56 -6.19
C ALA A 51 17.23 -19.37 -7.45
N ASP A 52 16.49 -18.76 -8.36
CA ASP A 52 16.22 -19.29 -9.70
C ASP A 52 17.38 -19.02 -10.70
N GLY A 53 18.46 -18.36 -10.24
CA GLY A 53 19.62 -18.01 -11.06
C GLY A 53 19.43 -16.74 -11.90
N SER A 54 18.31 -16.02 -11.71
CA SER A 54 18.02 -14.77 -12.42
C SER A 54 18.09 -13.56 -11.49
N ASP A 55 18.15 -12.37 -12.06
CA ASP A 55 18.09 -11.08 -11.35
C ASP A 55 16.67 -10.47 -11.38
N ARG A 56 15.68 -11.20 -11.90
CA ARG A 56 14.30 -10.72 -12.12
C ARG A 56 13.64 -10.21 -10.83
N GLY A 57 13.91 -10.87 -9.70
CA GLY A 57 13.43 -10.43 -8.39
C GLY A 57 13.98 -9.06 -8.00
N ALA A 58 15.29 -8.87 -8.14
CA ALA A 58 15.97 -7.62 -7.83
C ALA A 58 15.48 -6.47 -8.76
N GLN A 59 15.37 -6.73 -10.06
CA GLN A 59 14.85 -5.75 -11.02
C GLN A 59 13.42 -5.32 -10.68
N LYS A 60 12.53 -6.27 -10.34
CA LYS A 60 11.14 -5.96 -9.93
C LYS A 60 11.09 -5.13 -8.65
N LEU A 61 11.95 -5.43 -7.68
CA LEU A 61 12.02 -4.65 -6.43
C LEU A 61 12.52 -3.23 -6.70
N ALA A 62 13.53 -3.05 -7.56
CA ALA A 62 14.00 -1.73 -7.96
C ALA A 62 12.89 -0.93 -8.67
N ALA A 63 12.21 -1.53 -9.65
CA ALA A 63 11.11 -0.88 -10.38
C ALA A 63 9.96 -0.44 -9.46
N ILE A 64 9.60 -1.26 -8.46
CA ILE A 64 8.59 -0.89 -7.45
C ILE A 64 9.04 0.33 -6.65
N ARG A 65 10.28 0.35 -6.16
CA ARG A 65 10.82 1.45 -5.36
C ARG A 65 10.87 2.75 -6.16
N GLU A 66 11.42 2.70 -7.37
CA GLU A 66 11.51 3.85 -8.27
C GLU A 66 10.11 4.38 -8.62
N GLY A 67 9.18 3.50 -8.99
CA GLY A 67 7.82 3.89 -9.34
C GLY A 67 7.05 4.49 -8.16
N ALA A 68 7.22 3.92 -6.95
CA ALA A 68 6.62 4.45 -5.73
C ALA A 68 7.18 5.82 -5.37
N ASN A 69 8.50 5.99 -5.40
CA ASN A 69 9.12 7.28 -5.09
C ASN A 69 8.77 8.35 -6.12
N PHE A 70 8.68 7.98 -7.41
CA PHE A 70 8.21 8.89 -8.46
C PHE A 70 6.79 9.38 -8.16
N LEU A 71 5.84 8.47 -7.97
CA LEU A 71 4.45 8.84 -7.72
C LEU A 71 4.29 9.63 -6.42
N ARG A 72 5.03 9.26 -5.36
CA ARG A 72 5.08 10.01 -4.10
C ARG A 72 5.50 11.45 -4.33
N THR A 73 6.64 11.64 -4.99
CA THR A 73 7.22 12.97 -5.24
C THR A 73 6.25 13.83 -6.04
N GLU A 74 5.63 13.27 -7.08
CA GLU A 74 4.65 13.99 -7.91
C GLU A 74 3.43 14.46 -7.11
N LEU A 75 2.90 13.62 -6.22
CA LEU A 75 1.71 13.95 -5.41
C LEU A 75 2.03 14.92 -4.28
N GLU A 76 3.17 14.73 -3.59
CA GLU A 76 3.63 15.64 -2.54
C GLU A 76 3.93 17.03 -3.11
N ALA A 77 4.58 17.10 -4.28
CA ALA A 77 4.84 18.37 -4.98
C ALA A 77 3.54 19.09 -5.42
N HIS A 78 2.46 18.35 -5.65
CA HIS A 78 1.13 18.90 -5.94
C HIS A 78 0.37 19.32 -4.66
N GLY A 79 0.96 19.15 -3.48
CA GLY A 79 0.36 19.53 -2.20
C GLY A 79 -0.58 18.47 -1.60
N CYS A 80 -0.58 17.24 -2.12
CA CYS A 80 -1.27 16.12 -1.47
C CYS A 80 -0.49 15.66 -0.23
N ILE A 81 -1.20 15.27 0.84
CA ILE A 81 -0.57 14.66 2.01
C ILE A 81 -0.49 13.15 1.78
N VAL A 82 0.72 12.66 1.50
CA VAL A 82 1.01 11.24 1.31
C VAL A 82 1.68 10.68 2.56
N LEU A 83 1.16 9.56 3.07
CA LEU A 83 1.70 8.84 4.24
C LEU A 83 2.70 7.76 3.83
N GLY A 84 3.35 7.17 4.82
CA GLY A 84 4.30 6.07 4.64
C GLY A 84 5.71 6.51 4.30
N ASP A 85 6.64 5.57 4.43
CA ASP A 85 8.05 5.82 4.17
C ASP A 85 8.39 5.91 2.68
N LYS A 86 9.55 6.51 2.40
CA LYS A 86 10.21 6.38 1.09
C LYS A 86 10.49 4.90 0.82
N ASP A 87 10.49 4.52 -0.46
CA ASP A 87 10.61 3.14 -0.94
C ASP A 87 9.42 2.21 -0.63
N SER A 88 8.43 2.65 0.16
CA SER A 88 7.22 1.86 0.39
C SER A 88 6.33 1.82 -0.86
N PRO A 89 5.88 0.62 -1.31
CA PRO A 89 5.00 0.49 -2.47
C PRO A 89 3.56 0.93 -2.19
N VAL A 90 3.22 1.22 -0.94
CA VAL A 90 1.89 1.63 -0.52
C VAL A 90 1.92 3.13 -0.20
N LEU A 91 1.11 3.90 -0.90
CA LEU A 91 1.03 5.35 -0.76
C LEU A 91 -0.39 5.75 -0.35
N PRO A 92 -0.66 5.90 0.96
CA PRO A 92 -1.92 6.43 1.44
C PRO A 92 -1.98 7.94 1.21
N VAL A 93 -2.91 8.41 0.38
CA VAL A 93 -3.16 9.83 0.12
C VAL A 93 -4.35 10.28 0.97
N MET A 94 -4.15 11.24 1.85
CA MET A 94 -5.17 11.63 2.83
C MET A 94 -6.28 12.46 2.19
N LEU A 95 -7.53 12.06 2.45
CA LEU A 95 -8.73 12.78 2.04
C LEU A 95 -9.36 13.56 3.20
N PHE A 96 -9.21 13.06 4.43
CA PHE A 96 -9.78 13.54 5.71
C PHE A 96 -11.30 13.65 5.82
N ASN A 97 -11.99 13.96 4.73
CA ASN A 97 -13.44 14.08 4.68
C ASN A 97 -14.05 12.86 3.94
N PRO A 98 -14.90 12.06 4.62
CA PRO A 98 -15.59 10.91 4.01
C PRO A 98 -16.38 11.25 2.74
N GLY A 99 -16.94 12.46 2.63
CA GLY A 99 -17.67 12.90 1.44
C GLY A 99 -16.82 12.92 0.18
N LYS A 100 -15.50 13.12 0.31
CA LYS A 100 -14.55 13.13 -0.80
C LYS A 100 -14.21 11.73 -1.31
N ILE A 101 -14.45 10.68 -0.51
CA ILE A 101 -14.09 9.30 -0.86
C ILE A 101 -14.74 8.87 -2.18
N SER A 102 -16.06 8.98 -2.26
CA SER A 102 -16.82 8.50 -3.42
C SER A 102 -16.53 9.34 -4.66
N ALA A 103 -16.42 10.66 -4.50
CA ALA A 103 -16.07 11.58 -5.57
C ALA A 103 -14.69 11.28 -6.14
N PHE A 104 -13.67 11.16 -5.30
CA PHE A 104 -12.30 10.86 -5.73
C PHE A 104 -12.23 9.53 -6.51
N SER A 105 -12.83 8.46 -5.98
CA SER A 105 -12.84 7.15 -6.64
C SER A 105 -13.52 7.18 -8.01
N ARG A 106 -14.68 7.84 -8.12
CA ARG A 106 -15.46 7.91 -9.36
C ARG A 106 -14.79 8.78 -10.41
N GLU A 107 -14.23 9.92 -10.02
CA GLU A 107 -13.52 10.83 -10.94
C GLU A 107 -12.23 10.22 -11.49
N CYS A 108 -11.49 9.47 -10.66
CA CYS A 108 -10.34 8.69 -11.13
C CYS A 108 -10.79 7.59 -12.10
N LEU A 109 -11.84 6.83 -11.77
CA LEU A 109 -12.33 5.74 -12.62
C LEU A 109 -12.86 6.25 -13.96
N ALA A 110 -13.54 7.40 -13.99
CA ALA A 110 -14.00 8.05 -15.21
C ALA A 110 -12.84 8.43 -16.16
N ARG A 111 -11.64 8.62 -15.61
CA ARG A 111 -10.39 8.90 -16.34
C ARG A 111 -9.53 7.66 -16.57
N GLY A 112 -10.07 6.46 -16.30
CA GLY A 112 -9.37 5.19 -16.53
C GLY A 112 -8.43 4.75 -15.42
N VAL A 113 -8.41 5.42 -14.25
CA VAL A 113 -7.55 5.06 -13.12
C VAL A 113 -8.39 4.48 -11.98
N ALA A 114 -8.28 3.18 -11.75
CA ALA A 114 -8.94 2.51 -10.64
C ALA A 114 -8.14 2.70 -9.35
N VAL A 115 -8.76 3.28 -8.31
CA VAL A 115 -8.14 3.51 -7.01
C VAL A 115 -8.94 2.84 -5.88
N VAL A 116 -8.24 2.40 -4.85
CA VAL A 116 -8.88 1.86 -3.63
C VAL A 116 -9.00 2.98 -2.61
N VAL A 117 -10.22 3.26 -2.21
CA VAL A 117 -10.52 4.21 -1.14
C VAL A 117 -10.78 3.47 0.18
N VAL A 118 -10.33 4.05 1.28
CA VAL A 118 -10.41 3.50 2.62
C VAL A 118 -11.13 4.51 3.51
N GLY A 119 -12.22 4.05 4.14
CA GLY A 119 -13.00 4.81 5.10
C GLY A 119 -13.37 3.95 6.31
N PHE A 120 -14.22 4.48 7.18
CA PHE A 120 -14.75 3.74 8.32
C PHE A 120 -15.49 2.46 7.87
N PRO A 121 -15.34 1.32 8.58
CA PRO A 121 -14.63 1.10 9.85
C PRO A 121 -13.15 0.73 9.72
N ALA A 122 -12.60 0.69 8.49
CA ALA A 122 -11.20 0.29 8.27
C ALA A 122 -10.18 1.33 8.74
N CYS A 123 -10.58 2.60 8.81
CA CYS A 123 -9.85 3.68 9.47
C CYS A 123 -10.84 4.61 10.20
N PRO A 124 -10.39 5.42 11.18
CA PRO A 124 -11.22 6.45 11.78
C PRO A 124 -11.84 7.38 10.72
N LEU A 125 -13.03 7.93 11.03
CA LEU A 125 -13.82 8.70 10.07
C LEU A 125 -13.05 9.89 9.48
N LEU A 126 -12.28 10.59 10.31
CA LEU A 126 -11.47 11.75 9.92
C LEU A 126 -10.16 11.37 9.22
N LEU A 127 -9.85 10.09 9.08
CA LEU A 127 -8.61 9.59 8.47
C LEU A 127 -8.87 8.83 7.17
N SER A 128 -10.00 9.11 6.52
CA SER A 128 -10.29 8.59 5.19
C SER A 128 -9.19 8.93 4.20
N ARG A 129 -8.88 8.00 3.31
CA ARG A 129 -7.72 8.08 2.42
C ARG A 129 -7.86 7.21 1.18
N VAL A 130 -7.08 7.49 0.16
CA VAL A 130 -6.89 6.60 -0.99
C VAL A 130 -5.63 5.80 -0.76
N ARG A 131 -5.70 4.46 -0.89
CA ARG A 131 -4.55 3.57 -0.74
C ARG A 131 -4.04 3.16 -2.12
N LEU A 132 -3.03 3.87 -2.61
CA LEU A 132 -2.37 3.54 -3.87
C LEU A 132 -1.34 2.43 -3.62
N CYS A 133 -1.23 1.48 -4.55
CA CYS A 133 -0.25 0.39 -4.48
C CYS A 133 0.49 0.29 -5.81
N VAL A 134 1.78 0.62 -5.80
CA VAL A 134 2.64 0.50 -6.98
C VAL A 134 3.10 -0.94 -7.13
N SER A 135 3.09 -1.43 -8.37
CA SER A 135 3.51 -2.76 -8.76
C SER A 135 4.66 -2.66 -9.77
N ALA A 136 5.51 -3.68 -9.83
CA ALA A 136 6.56 -3.82 -10.84
C ALA A 136 6.01 -3.95 -12.27
N ALA A 137 4.70 -4.15 -12.43
CA ALA A 137 4.03 -4.24 -13.72
C ALA A 137 3.63 -2.87 -14.28
N HIS A 138 3.65 -1.80 -13.48
CA HIS A 138 3.34 -0.46 -13.99
C HIS A 138 4.52 0.08 -14.79
N SER A 139 4.24 0.52 -16.01
CA SER A 139 5.22 1.25 -16.83
C SER A 139 5.40 2.67 -16.30
N LYS A 140 6.45 3.36 -16.76
CA LYS A 140 6.68 4.76 -16.41
C LYS A 140 5.57 5.65 -16.95
N GLU A 141 5.02 5.29 -18.11
CA GLU A 141 3.91 5.95 -18.78
C GLU A 141 2.63 5.80 -17.97
N ASP A 142 2.34 4.60 -17.46
CA ASP A 142 1.19 4.35 -16.57
C ASP A 142 1.29 5.22 -15.31
N LEU A 143 2.48 5.30 -14.70
CA LEU A 143 2.70 6.10 -13.49
C LEU A 143 2.56 7.59 -13.75
N LYS A 144 3.05 8.09 -14.90
CA LYS A 144 2.87 9.49 -15.31
C LYS A 144 1.40 9.82 -15.56
N HIS A 145 0.69 8.93 -16.26
CA HIS A 145 -0.74 9.09 -16.52
C HIS A 145 -1.54 9.08 -15.22
N ALA A 146 -1.28 8.12 -14.34
CA ALA A 146 -1.91 8.04 -13.02
C ALA A 146 -1.62 9.29 -12.19
N ALA A 147 -0.37 9.78 -12.17
CA ALA A 147 -0.01 11.01 -11.47
C ALA A 147 -0.80 12.22 -12.00
N ALA A 148 -0.89 12.39 -13.33
CA ALA A 148 -1.64 13.48 -13.94
C ALA A 148 -3.14 13.43 -13.57
N VAL A 149 -3.77 12.26 -13.68
CA VAL A 149 -5.18 12.06 -13.30
C VAL A 149 -5.40 12.31 -11.81
N LEU A 150 -4.52 11.80 -10.95
CA LEU A 150 -4.63 11.99 -9.50
C LEU A 150 -4.52 13.47 -9.10
N LYS A 151 -3.66 14.24 -9.76
CA LYS A 151 -3.52 15.69 -9.54
C LYS A 151 -4.77 16.46 -9.96
N GLU A 152 -5.28 16.17 -11.17
CA GLU A 152 -6.51 16.80 -11.66
C GLU A 152 -7.70 16.50 -10.74
N VAL A 153 -7.87 15.24 -10.36
CA VAL A 153 -8.91 14.85 -9.41
C VAL A 153 -8.67 15.50 -8.05
N ALA A 154 -7.42 15.58 -7.59
CA ALA A 154 -7.09 16.23 -6.34
C ALA A 154 -7.56 17.69 -6.29
N ASP A 155 -7.44 18.41 -7.41
CA ASP A 155 -7.93 19.79 -7.52
C ASP A 155 -9.47 19.84 -7.51
N ILE A 156 -10.14 18.94 -8.25
CA ILE A 156 -11.60 18.86 -8.31
C ILE A 156 -12.23 18.62 -6.93
N VAL A 157 -11.67 17.68 -6.16
CA VAL A 157 -12.21 17.34 -4.82
C VAL A 157 -11.59 18.18 -3.69
N GLY A 158 -10.64 19.07 -4.03
CA GLY A 158 -9.95 19.95 -3.08
C GLY A 158 -9.16 19.20 -2.02
N VAL A 159 -8.26 18.29 -2.42
CA VAL A 159 -7.38 17.51 -1.52
C VAL A 159 -5.91 17.93 -1.58
N THR A 160 -5.68 19.19 -1.96
CA THR A 160 -4.40 19.89 -1.86
C THR A 160 -4.37 20.66 -0.54
N TYR A 161 -3.53 20.20 0.39
CA TYR A 161 -3.42 20.75 1.75
C TYR A 161 -2.06 21.45 1.95
N GLY A 162 -1.02 21.05 1.21
CA GLY A 162 0.31 21.62 1.34
C GLY A 162 0.94 21.42 2.74
N ASP A 163 2.15 21.96 2.93
CA ASP A 163 2.91 21.73 4.16
C ASP A 163 2.38 22.49 5.38
N ALA A 164 1.81 23.67 5.16
CA ALA A 164 1.25 24.49 6.23
C ALA A 164 0.03 23.81 6.86
N ASP A 165 -0.89 23.26 6.06
CA ASP A 165 -2.05 22.57 6.60
C ASP A 165 -1.68 21.19 7.15
N LYS A 166 -0.68 20.51 6.58
CA LYS A 166 -0.12 19.29 7.19
C LYS A 166 0.34 19.56 8.63
N LYS A 167 1.08 20.64 8.86
CA LYS A 167 1.55 21.04 10.20
C LYS A 167 0.38 21.39 11.12
N ARG A 168 -0.58 22.18 10.65
CA ARG A 168 -1.80 22.51 11.43
C ARG A 168 -2.63 21.28 11.78
N LEU A 169 -2.80 20.34 10.85
CA LEU A 169 -3.54 19.10 11.07
C LEU A 169 -2.85 18.21 12.10
N MET A 170 -1.51 18.15 12.09
CA MET A 170 -0.73 17.46 13.11
C MET A 170 -0.88 18.11 14.49
N GLU A 171 -0.87 19.45 14.57
CA GLU A 171 -1.01 20.19 15.82
C GLU A 171 -2.43 20.12 16.40
N ALA A 172 -3.45 20.18 15.53
CA ALA A 172 -4.85 20.25 15.93
C ALA A 172 -5.46 18.89 16.30
N ASN A 173 -4.94 17.79 15.78
CA ASN A 173 -5.53 16.47 15.99
C ASN A 173 -4.47 15.40 16.36
N PRO A 174 -4.41 15.01 17.66
CA PRO A 174 -3.48 13.99 18.13
C PRO A 174 -3.63 12.63 17.45
N GLU A 175 -4.81 12.28 16.95
CA GLU A 175 -5.02 11.02 16.22
C GLU A 175 -4.45 11.08 14.80
N VAL A 176 -4.55 12.25 14.15
CA VAL A 176 -3.89 12.49 12.86
C VAL A 176 -2.38 12.39 13.03
N ALA A 177 -1.81 13.03 14.06
CA ALA A 177 -0.40 12.94 14.40
C ALA A 177 0.04 11.49 14.70
N LYS A 178 -0.74 10.72 15.47
CA LYS A 178 -0.48 9.30 15.73
C LYS A 178 -0.53 8.45 14.47
N CYS A 179 -1.49 8.68 13.57
CA CYS A 179 -1.61 7.92 12.32
C CYS A 179 -0.45 8.22 11.36
N LEU A 180 -0.07 9.50 11.25
CA LEU A 180 1.14 9.94 10.55
C LEU A 180 2.41 9.27 11.12
N ALA A 181 2.48 9.08 12.43
CA ALA A 181 3.61 8.43 13.10
C ALA A 181 3.59 6.89 13.04
N GLN A 182 2.41 6.25 12.98
CA GLN A 182 2.25 4.80 12.95
C GLN A 182 2.50 4.19 11.57
N GLU A 183 2.24 4.92 10.48
CA GLU A 183 2.49 4.44 9.12
C GLU A 183 3.91 4.74 8.61
N ALA A 184 4.75 5.41 9.40
CA ALA A 184 6.18 5.66 9.16
C ALA A 184 7.10 4.58 9.80
N ARG A 185 6.60 3.35 9.95
CA ARG A 185 7.32 2.20 10.53
C ARG A 185 7.11 0.93 9.72
#